data_AF-A0A8S3YDQ3-F1
#
_entry.id   AF-A0A8S3YDQ3-F1
#
_cell.length_a   1.000
_cell.length_b   1.000
_cell.length_c   1.000
_cell.angle_alpha   90.00
_cell.angle_beta   90.00
_cell.angle_gamma   90.00
#
_symmetry.space_group_name_H-M   'P 1'
#
loop_
_entity.id
_entity.type
_entity.pdbx_description
1 polymer ?
#
loop_
_entity_poly.entity_id
_entity_poly.type
_entity_poly.pdbx_seq_one_letter_code
_entity_poly.pdbx_strand_id
1 'polypeptide(L)'
;SGEICTTCARTGYRVIRVNASCGEFTIKTPFFGRGNYSNNSNCTFVLQSGPQRLVLSFLFSHFDVEKSPLCGHDSLCLNGRRFCGCLTPGMLLEYTLPALSSFTIFFRSNNMVTSSGFK
;
A
#
# COMPACT_ATOMS: atom_id res chain seq x y z
N SER A 1 1.68 -4.83 21.92
CA SER A 1 1.58 -4.90 20.45
C SER A 1 1.03 -3.57 19.98
N GLY A 2 1.87 -2.71 19.40
CA GLY A 2 1.45 -1.38 18.93
C GLY A 2 1.09 -1.44 17.45
N GLU A 3 -0.15 -1.10 17.10
CA GLU A 3 -0.59 -0.94 15.72
C GLU A 3 0.09 0.32 15.15
N ILE A 4 1.08 0.15 14.26
CA ILE A 4 1.70 1.30 13.57
C ILE A 4 0.76 1.71 12.43
N CYS A 5 -0.24 2.54 12.73
CA CYS A 5 -1.10 3.14 11.71
C CYS A 5 -0.27 4.11 10.87
N THR A 6 -0.01 3.77 9.61
CA THR A 6 0.71 4.65 8.70
C THR A 6 -0.23 5.12 7.59
N THR A 7 -0.61 6.39 7.64
CA THR A 7 -1.41 7.02 6.58
C THR A 7 -0.49 7.53 5.49
N CYS A 8 -0.83 7.26 4.23
CA CYS A 8 -0.23 7.96 3.10
C CYS A 8 -0.60 9.46 3.20
N ALA A 9 0.39 10.35 3.31
CA ALA A 9 0.15 11.80 3.17
C ALA A 9 -0.13 12.14 1.70
N ARG A 10 -0.46 13.39 1.34
CA ARG A 10 -0.58 13.73 -0.11
C ARG A 10 0.72 13.42 -0.87
N THR A 11 1.87 13.68 -0.25
CA THR A 11 3.18 13.22 -0.74
C THR A 11 3.96 12.67 0.43
N GLY A 12 4.63 11.52 0.28
CA GLY A 12 5.40 10.93 1.37
C GLY A 12 6.36 9.83 0.94
N TYR A 13 7.45 9.72 1.67
CA TYR A 13 8.41 8.62 1.54
C TYR A 13 8.77 8.11 2.92
N ARG A 14 8.67 6.79 3.14
CA ARG A 14 8.95 6.15 4.43
C ARG A 14 9.67 4.83 4.21
N VAL A 15 10.66 4.56 5.05
CA VAL A 15 11.37 3.27 5.10
C VAL A 15 11.01 2.60 6.42
N ILE A 16 10.54 1.36 6.35
CA ILE A 16 10.14 0.54 7.49
C ILE A 16 11.05 -0.69 7.51
N ARG A 17 11.85 -0.83 8.56
CA ARG A 17 12.64 -2.05 8.76
C ARG A 17 11.77 -3.10 9.41
N VAL A 18 11.56 -4.22 8.71
CA VAL A 18 10.75 -5.36 9.16
C VAL A 18 11.67 -6.51 9.56
N ASN A 19 11.31 -7.19 10.65
CA ASN A 19 12.04 -8.34 11.18
C ASN A 19 11.07 -9.49 11.48
N ALA A 20 11.58 -10.67 11.85
CA ALA A 20 10.76 -11.85 12.11
C ALA A 20 9.82 -11.72 13.33
N SER A 21 9.95 -10.64 14.12
CA SER A 21 9.09 -10.33 15.26
C SER A 21 8.05 -9.23 14.98
N CYS A 22 7.87 -8.82 13.71
CA CYS A 22 7.02 -7.68 13.38
C CYS A 22 5.53 -8.01 13.55
N GLY A 23 4.86 -7.20 14.36
CA GLY A 23 3.40 -7.17 14.47
C GLY A 23 2.72 -6.57 13.23
N GLU A 24 1.39 -6.63 13.24
CA GLU A 24 0.52 -6.09 12.20
C GLU A 24 0.58 -4.56 12.16
N PHE A 25 0.59 -4.00 10.94
CA PHE A 25 0.45 -2.56 10.72
C PHE A 25 -0.49 -2.31 9.55
N THR A 26 -1.23 -1.21 9.63
CA THR A 26 -2.25 -0.87 8.64
C THR A 26 -1.80 0.34 7.81
N ILE A 27 -1.88 0.24 6.49
CA ILE A 27 -1.68 1.37 5.57
C ILE A 27 -3.04 1.81 5.04
N LYS A 28 -3.33 3.11 5.13
CA LYS A 28 -4.57 3.68 4.57
C LYS A 28 -4.27 4.85 3.65
N THR A 29 -5.13 5.06 2.67
CA THR A 29 -5.19 6.34 1.96
C THR A 29 -5.58 7.47 2.92
N PRO A 30 -5.17 8.72 2.65
CA PRO A 30 -5.66 9.86 3.41
C PRO A 30 -7.20 9.94 3.32
N PHE A 31 -7.84 10.35 4.42
CA PHE A 31 -9.30 10.48 4.57
C PHE A 31 -10.12 9.18 4.47
N PHE A 32 -9.49 8.00 4.50
CA PHE A 32 -10.20 6.72 4.49
C PHE A 32 -11.33 6.67 5.55
N GLY A 33 -12.53 6.29 5.10
CA GLY A 33 -13.75 6.23 5.93
C GLY A 33 -14.41 7.59 6.21
N ARG A 34 -13.82 8.70 5.76
CA ARG A 34 -14.38 10.07 5.86
C ARG A 34 -14.58 10.73 4.50
N GLY A 35 -13.88 10.26 3.47
CA GLY A 35 -13.96 10.77 2.11
C GLY A 35 -12.98 10.04 1.18
N ASN A 36 -12.83 10.58 -0.02
CA ASN A 36 -11.96 10.02 -1.05
C ASN A 36 -10.49 10.42 -0.83
N TYR A 37 -9.56 9.63 -1.38
CA TYR A 37 -8.15 10.04 -1.41
C TYR A 37 -7.96 11.31 -2.24
N SER A 38 -6.87 12.04 -2.00
CA SER A 38 -6.60 13.29 -2.72
C SER A 38 -6.06 13.07 -4.13
N ASN A 39 -6.37 13.99 -5.03
CA ASN A 39 -5.67 14.13 -6.31
C ASN A 39 -4.19 14.48 -6.12
N ASN A 40 -3.38 14.00 -7.05
CA ASN A 40 -1.93 14.14 -7.09
C ASN A 40 -1.25 13.53 -5.85
N SER A 41 -1.78 12.40 -5.38
CA SER A 41 -1.15 11.63 -4.31
C SER A 41 0.11 10.96 -4.83
N ASN A 42 1.16 10.92 -4.00
CA ASN A 42 2.45 10.33 -4.34
C ASN A 42 3.14 9.81 -3.07
N CYS A 43 2.87 8.55 -2.73
CA CYS A 43 3.32 7.93 -1.48
C CYS A 43 4.11 6.67 -1.71
N THR A 44 5.29 6.60 -1.09
CA THR A 44 6.13 5.41 -1.12
C THR A 44 6.42 4.91 0.29
N PHE A 45 6.18 3.62 0.50
CA PHE A 45 6.67 2.86 1.64
C PHE A 45 7.66 1.82 1.14
N VAL A 46 8.82 1.74 1.78
CA VAL A 46 9.83 0.71 1.49
C VAL A 46 9.97 -0.17 2.72
N LEU A 47 9.58 -1.42 2.61
CA LEU A 47 9.81 -2.43 3.64
C LEU A 47 11.19 -3.02 3.42
N GLN A 48 12.04 -3.05 4.44
CA GLN A 48 13.40 -3.61 4.37
C GLN A 48 13.51 -4.79 5.32
N SER A 49 13.89 -5.95 4.78
CA SER A 49 14.15 -7.14 5.60
C SER A 49 15.54 -7.08 6.24
N GLY A 50 15.65 -7.65 7.44
CA GLY A 50 16.93 -7.93 8.09
C GLY A 50 17.65 -9.15 7.48
N PRO A 51 18.53 -9.82 8.25
CA PRO A 51 19.31 -10.96 7.77
C PRO A 51 18.49 -12.23 7.54
N GLN A 52 17.19 -12.22 7.87
CA GLN A 52 16.28 -13.34 7.68
C GLN A 52 15.29 -13.03 6.56
N ARG A 53 14.93 -14.07 5.79
CA ARG A 53 13.78 -14.04 4.86
C ARG A 53 12.49 -13.83 5.66
N LEU A 54 11.55 -13.09 5.08
CA LEU A 54 10.22 -12.85 5.63
C LEU A 54 9.14 -13.21 4.60
N VAL A 55 7.95 -13.55 5.08
CA VAL A 55 6.73 -13.59 4.26
C VAL A 55 5.93 -12.35 4.60
N LEU A 56 5.66 -11.52 3.60
CA LEU A 56 4.79 -10.36 3.72
C LEU A 56 3.38 -10.78 3.29
N SER A 57 2.40 -10.60 4.18
CA SER A 57 0.99 -10.89 3.91
C SER A 57 0.22 -9.57 3.87
N PHE A 58 -0.35 -9.25 2.71
CA PHE A 58 -1.15 -8.05 2.47
C PHE A 58 -2.62 -8.43 2.44
N LEU A 59 -3.36 -8.02 3.47
CA LEU A 59 -4.80 -8.22 3.56
C LEU A 59 -5.51 -6.93 3.16
N PHE A 60 -6.29 -6.98 2.07
CA PHE A 60 -7.10 -5.84 1.63
C PHE A 60 -8.48 -5.90 2.28
N SER A 61 -8.67 -5.12 3.33
CA SER A 61 -9.99 -5.01 3.99
C SER A 61 -10.95 -4.14 3.18
N HIS A 62 -10.40 -3.17 2.43
CA HIS A 62 -11.12 -2.35 1.47
C HIS A 62 -10.19 -1.92 0.35
N PHE A 63 -10.67 -1.91 -0.89
CA PHE A 63 -9.91 -1.41 -2.03
C PHE A 63 -10.85 -0.88 -3.12
N ASP A 64 -10.71 0.41 -3.41
CA ASP A 64 -11.45 1.15 -4.42
C ASP A 64 -10.60 2.32 -4.91
N VAL A 65 -9.97 2.13 -6.07
CA VAL A 65 -9.05 3.07 -6.72
C VAL A 65 -9.52 3.27 -8.16
N GLU A 66 -9.37 4.47 -8.74
CA GLU A 66 -9.85 4.78 -10.10
C GLU A 66 -9.43 3.68 -11.11
N LYS A 67 -10.43 2.99 -11.69
CA LYS A 67 -10.19 1.95 -12.67
C LYS A 67 -9.76 2.58 -14.00
N SER A 68 -8.62 2.13 -14.51
CA SER A 68 -8.10 2.56 -15.82
C SER A 68 -7.37 1.40 -16.50
N PRO A 69 -7.22 1.40 -17.84
CA PRO A 69 -6.40 0.42 -18.55
C PRO A 69 -4.99 0.34 -17.93
N LEU A 70 -4.57 -0.88 -17.58
CA LEU A 70 -3.27 -1.16 -16.94
C LEU A 70 -2.99 -0.35 -15.65
N CYS A 71 -4.03 0.19 -15.02
CA CYS A 71 -3.91 1.10 -13.86
C CYS A 71 -2.95 2.26 -14.14
N GLY A 72 -3.13 2.89 -15.31
CA GLY A 72 -2.31 4.01 -15.78
C GLY A 72 -2.66 5.36 -15.14
N HIS A 73 -3.88 5.51 -14.62
CA HIS A 73 -4.34 6.72 -13.93
C HIS A 73 -3.89 6.68 -12.46
N ASP A 74 -4.70 6.05 -11.62
CA ASP A 74 -4.42 5.83 -10.22
C ASP A 74 -4.00 4.37 -10.01
N SER A 75 -3.07 4.14 -9.09
CA SER A 75 -2.64 2.78 -8.79
C SER A 75 -2.01 2.66 -7.41
N LEU A 76 -2.31 1.53 -6.75
CA LEU A 76 -1.41 0.96 -5.75
C LEU A 76 -0.47 0.00 -6.45
N CYS A 77 0.83 0.22 -6.33
CA CYS A 77 1.87 -0.62 -6.90
C CYS A 77 2.58 -1.38 -5.78
N LEU A 78 2.50 -2.70 -5.84
CA LEU A 78 3.19 -3.60 -4.91
C LEU A 78 4.32 -4.28 -5.68
N ASN A 79 5.55 -3.84 -5.41
CA ASN A 79 6.77 -4.35 -6.01
C ASN A 79 6.72 -4.49 -7.55
N GLY A 80 6.23 -3.45 -8.22
CA GLY A 80 6.13 -3.39 -9.68
C GLY A 80 4.79 -3.82 -10.25
N ARG A 81 3.92 -4.50 -9.47
CA ARG A 81 2.57 -4.87 -9.91
C ARG A 81 1.56 -3.82 -9.49
N ARG A 82 0.83 -3.27 -10.47
CA ARG A 82 -0.19 -2.22 -10.24
C ARG A 82 -1.58 -2.82 -10.03
N PHE A 83 -2.33 -2.20 -9.13
CA PHE A 83 -3.69 -2.54 -8.76
C PHE A 83 -4.56 -1.26 -8.77
N CYS A 84 -5.77 -1.39 -9.29
CA CYS A 84 -6.79 -0.35 -9.37
C CYS A 84 -8.17 -1.00 -9.57
N GLY A 85 -9.25 -0.21 -9.54
CA GLY A 85 -10.62 -0.68 -9.47
C GLY A 85 -11.00 -1.15 -8.07
N CYS A 86 -11.92 -2.11 -8.01
CA CYS A 86 -12.35 -2.73 -6.76
C CYS A 86 -11.75 -4.13 -6.65
N LEU A 87 -11.04 -4.41 -5.55
CA LEU A 87 -10.61 -5.77 -5.22
C LEU A 87 -11.63 -6.42 -4.28
N THR A 88 -11.72 -7.74 -4.32
CA THR A 88 -12.57 -8.51 -3.41
C THR A 88 -12.16 -8.22 -1.96
N PRO A 89 -13.09 -7.82 -1.08
CA PRO A 89 -12.79 -7.66 0.35
C PRO A 89 -12.22 -8.95 0.94
N GLY A 90 -11.16 -8.82 1.74
CA GLY A 90 -10.46 -9.96 2.33
C GLY A 90 -9.44 -10.63 1.39
N MET A 91 -9.21 -10.06 0.20
CA MET A 91 -8.14 -10.53 -0.69
C MET A 91 -6.79 -10.51 0.04
N LEU A 92 -6.12 -11.66 0.05
CA LEU A 92 -4.80 -11.85 0.62
C LEU A 92 -3.77 -11.99 -0.49
N LEU A 93 -2.71 -11.18 -0.44
CA LEU A 93 -1.55 -11.33 -1.30
C LEU A 93 -0.33 -11.65 -0.45
N GLU A 94 0.43 -12.65 -0.84
CA GLU A 94 1.67 -13.01 -0.16
C GLU A 94 2.88 -12.74 -1.03
N TYR A 95 3.96 -12.29 -0.39
CA TYR A 95 5.24 -12.10 -1.04
C TYR A 95 6.38 -12.58 -0.14
N THR A 96 7.23 -13.45 -0.68
CA THR A 96 8.46 -13.84 0.02
C THR A 96 9.52 -12.77 -0.18
N LEU A 97 9.81 -12.00 0.86
CA LEU A 97 10.88 -11.00 0.87
C LEU A 97 12.20 -11.68 1.26
N PRO A 98 13.21 -11.73 0.36
CA PRO A 98 14.52 -12.30 0.68
C PRO A 98 15.21 -11.56 1.83
N ALA A 99 16.22 -12.19 2.44
CA ALA A 99 17.08 -11.51 3.41
C ALA A 99 17.82 -10.33 2.78
N LEU A 100 18.05 -9.26 3.56
CA LEU A 100 18.77 -8.06 3.14
C LEU A 100 18.22 -7.45 1.84
N SER A 101 16.89 -7.45 1.70
CA SER A 101 16.18 -7.00 0.51
C SER A 101 15.12 -5.96 0.84
N SER A 102 14.46 -5.43 -0.19
CA SER A 102 13.41 -4.43 -0.04
C SER A 102 12.16 -4.77 -0.84
N PHE A 103 11.02 -4.33 -0.32
CA PHE A 103 9.73 -4.38 -0.98
C PHE A 103 9.15 -2.97 -1.06
N THR A 104 8.76 -2.53 -2.25
CA THR A 104 8.22 -1.19 -2.45
C THR A 104 6.69 -1.23 -2.57
N ILE A 105 6.02 -0.43 -1.76
CA ILE A 105 4.59 -0.12 -1.85
C ILE A 105 4.51 1.33 -2.32
N PHE A 106 3.85 1.57 -3.45
CA PHE A 106 3.77 2.90 -4.04
C PHE A 106 2.34 3.23 -4.46
N PHE A 107 1.74 4.26 -3.88
CA PHE A 107 0.45 4.78 -4.29
C PHE A 107 0.60 6.10 -5.04
N ARG A 108 -0.05 6.19 -6.20
CA ARG A 108 -0.13 7.40 -7.01
C ARG A 108 -1.55 7.66 -7.47
N SER A 109 -1.95 8.93 -7.47
CA SER A 109 -3.14 9.40 -8.19
C SER A 109 -2.85 10.54 -9.15
N ASN A 110 -3.69 10.69 -10.18
CA ASN A 110 -3.65 11.80 -11.13
C ASN A 110 -4.38 13.04 -10.57
N ASN A 111 -4.70 14.02 -11.43
CA ASN A 111 -5.39 15.26 -11.05
C ASN A 111 -6.91 15.26 -11.30
N MET A 112 -7.51 14.10 -11.58
CA MET A 112 -8.89 13.95 -12.04
C MET A 112 -9.76 13.24 -10.99
N VAL A 113 -10.03 11.95 -11.19
CA VAL A 113 -11.03 11.17 -10.45
C VAL A 113 -10.40 10.61 -9.18
N THR A 114 -11.16 10.63 -8.09
CA THR A 114 -10.75 10.02 -6.82
C THR A 114 -11.83 9.07 -6.32
N SER A 115 -11.44 8.09 -5.53
CA SER A 115 -12.32 7.04 -4.99
C SER A 115 -12.06 6.84 -3.49
N SER A 116 -12.73 5.89 -2.86
CA SER A 116 -12.68 5.74 -1.40
C SER A 116 -11.34 5.19 -0.87
N GLY A 117 -10.48 4.67 -1.76
CA GLY A 117 -9.10 4.32 -1.47
C GLY A 117 -8.93 2.91 -0.95
N PHE A 118 -7.97 2.69 -0.05
CA PHE A 118 -7.66 1.35 0.45
C PHE A 118 -7.28 1.35 1.93
N LYS A 119 -7.45 0.18 2.55
CA LYS A 119 -7.00 -0.18 3.89
C LYS A 119 -6.49 -1.62 3.90
#